data_AF-A0A482Y2T6-F1
#
_entry.id   AF-A0A482Y2T6-F1
#
_cell.length_a   1.000
_cell.length_b   1.000
_cell.length_c   1.000
_cell.angle_alpha   90.00
_cell.angle_beta   90.00
_cell.angle_gamma   90.00
#
_symmetry.space_group_name_H-M   'P 1'
#
loop_
_entity.id
_entity.type
_entity.pdbx_description
1 polymer ?
#
loop_
_entity_poly.entity_id
_entity_poly.type
_entity_poly.pdbx_seq_one_letter_code
_entity_poly.pdbx_strand_id
1 'polypeptide(L)' 'MERDDLTDVDNAILDELRGGRATKGALVDWTGYSRNSVYNRLEVLVAAGHVTCVHDGTRLFELRDDPRDE' A
#
# COMPACT_ATOMS: atom_id res chain seq x y z
N MET A 1 9.80 7.85 4.32
CA MET A 1 9.75 7.93 2.85
C MET A 1 8.95 9.15 2.52
N GLU A 2 9.52 10.06 1.73
CA GLU A 2 8.88 11.32 1.36
C GLU A 2 8.12 11.15 0.04
N ARG A 3 7.24 12.11 -0.29
CA ARG A 3 6.42 12.08 -1.51
C ARG A 3 7.22 11.82 -2.79
N ASP A 4 8.40 12.43 -2.90
CA ASP A 4 9.24 12.36 -4.10
C ASP A 4 9.94 11.00 -4.27
N ASP A 5 9.96 10.16 -3.23
CA ASP A 5 10.51 8.81 -3.27
C ASP A 5 9.48 7.75 -3.72
N LEU A 6 8.20 8.14 -3.86
CA LEU A 6 7.12 7.22 -4.19
C LEU A 6 7.22 6.76 -5.65
N THR A 7 7.16 5.46 -5.85
CA THR A 7 7.05 4.84 -7.17
C THR A 7 5.60 4.85 -7.66
N ASP A 8 5.38 4.58 -8.95
CA ASP A 8 4.03 4.42 -9.51
C ASP A 8 3.22 3.33 -8.77
N VAL A 9 3.90 2.27 -8.32
CA VAL A 9 3.27 1.18 -7.56
C VAL A 9 2.83 1.65 -6.18
N ASP A 10 3.62 2.50 -5.51
CA ASP A 10 3.22 3.06 -4.21
C ASP A 10 2.00 3.94 -4.37
N ASN A 11 2.01 4.83 -5.36
CA ASN A 11 0.88 5.72 -5.64
C ASN A 11 -0.41 4.92 -5.87
N ALA A 12 -0.36 3.88 -6.69
CA ALA A 12 -1.51 3.02 -6.95
C ALA A 12 -2.01 2.30 -5.68
N ILE A 13 -1.10 1.79 -4.84
CA ILE A 13 -1.48 1.16 -3.57
C ILE A 13 -2.14 2.18 -2.62
N LEU A 14 -1.55 3.36 -2.50
CA LEU A 14 -2.07 4.42 -1.63
C LEU A 14 -3.43 4.95 -2.12
N ASP A 15 -3.66 5.03 -3.44
CA ASP A 15 -4.95 5.40 -4.02
C ASP A 15 -6.05 4.39 -3.65
N GLU A 16 -5.78 3.10 -3.79
CA GLU A 16 -6.74 2.06 -3.37
C GLU A 16 -6.99 2.11 -1.85
N LEU A 17 -5.94 2.30 -1.05
CA LEU A 17 -6.06 2.34 0.41
C LEU A 17 -6.70 3.64 0.95
N ARG A 18 -6.67 4.74 0.20
CA ARG A 18 -7.49 5.94 0.47
C ARG A 18 -8.98 5.64 0.39
N GLY A 19 -9.39 4.71 -0.48
CA GLY A 19 -10.77 4.25 -0.60
C GLY A 19 -11.25 3.35 0.54
N GLY A 20 -10.31 2.80 1.33
CA GLY A 20 -10.59 1.94 2.47
C GLY A 20 -9.60 0.79 2.62
N ARG A 21 -9.88 -0.12 3.55
CA ARG A 21 -9.02 -1.27 3.79
C ARG A 21 -9.06 -2.25 2.63
N ALA A 22 -7.89 -2.72 2.20
CA ALA A 22 -7.77 -3.69 1.11
C ALA A 22 -6.81 -4.83 1.49
N THR A 23 -7.08 -6.03 1.00
CA THR A 23 -6.13 -7.15 1.16
C THR A 23 -5.03 -7.07 0.12
N LYS A 24 -3.88 -7.72 0.36
CA LYS A 24 -2.84 -7.87 -0.67
C LYS A 24 -3.40 -8.43 -1.98
N GLY A 25 -4.32 -9.40 -1.90
CA GLY A 25 -4.94 -10.00 -3.07
C GLY A 25 -5.73 -8.97 -3.88
N ALA A 26 -6.61 -8.22 -3.21
CA ALA A 26 -7.38 -7.15 -3.83
C ALA A 26 -6.48 -6.08 -4.47
N LEU A 27 -5.43 -5.64 -3.78
CA LEU A 27 -4.49 -4.64 -4.30
C LEU A 27 -3.79 -5.12 -5.59
N VAL A 28 -3.42 -6.41 -5.67
CA VAL A 28 -2.85 -6.99 -6.90
C VAL A 28 -3.86 -6.95 -8.03
N ASP A 29 -5.11 -7.33 -7.75
CA ASP A 29 -6.16 -7.41 -8.76
C ASP A 29 -6.59 -6.02 -9.27
N TRP A 30 -6.68 -5.03 -8.38
CA TRP A 30 -7.16 -3.68 -8.70
C TRP A 30 -6.09 -2.81 -9.35
N THR A 31 -4.86 -2.86 -8.84
CA THR A 31 -3.76 -2.06 -9.41
C THR A 31 -3.18 -2.67 -10.69
N GLY A 32 -3.43 -3.95 -10.95
CA GLY A 32 -2.88 -4.68 -12.10
C GLY A 32 -1.38 -4.96 -12.02
N TYR A 33 -0.70 -4.54 -10.94
CA TYR A 33 0.71 -4.81 -10.73
C TYR A 33 0.97 -6.26 -10.31
N SER A 34 2.19 -6.72 -10.56
CA SER A 34 2.59 -8.07 -10.16
C SER A 34 2.48 -8.26 -8.64
N ARG A 35 2.15 -9.48 -8.21
CA ARG A 35 2.10 -9.84 -6.79
C ARG A 35 3.39 -9.54 -6.03
N ASN A 36 4.55 -9.68 -6.70
CA ASN A 36 5.85 -9.38 -6.11
C ASN A 36 6.04 -7.87 -5.93
N SER A 37 5.69 -7.06 -6.93
CA SER A 37 5.76 -5.60 -6.87
C SER A 37 4.90 -5.06 -5.72
N VAL A 38 3.63 -5.46 -5.67
CA VAL A 38 2.70 -5.02 -4.61
C VAL A 38 3.19 -5.46 -3.23
N TYR A 39 3.69 -6.69 -3.11
CA TYR A 39 4.24 -7.17 -1.83
C TYR A 39 5.43 -6.36 -1.35
N ASN A 40 6.46 -6.18 -2.20
CA ASN A 40 7.67 -5.47 -1.82
C ASN A 40 7.36 -4.02 -1.46
N ARG A 41 6.46 -3.37 -2.21
CA ARG A 41 6.06 -1.99 -1.90
C ARG A 41 5.23 -1.87 -0.63
N LEU A 42 4.31 -2.82 -0.36
CA LEU A 42 3.59 -2.87 0.92
C LEU A 42 4.54 -2.99 2.12
N GLU A 43 5.56 -3.87 2.05
CA GLU A 43 6.54 -3.98 3.14
C GLU A 43 7.30 -2.67 3.38
N VAL A 44 7.63 -1.95 2.30
CA VAL A 44 8.30 -0.65 2.39
C VAL A 44 7.38 0.42 2.97
N LEU A 45 6.12 0.49 2.53
CA LEU A 45 5.12 1.43 3.06
C LEU A 45 4.79 1.15 4.54
N VAL A 46 4.77 -0.12 4.93
CA VAL A 46 4.58 -0.53 6.33
C VAL A 46 5.79 -0.16 7.18
N ALA A 47 7.00 -0.43 6.70
CA ALA A 47 8.23 -0.04 7.40
C ALA A 47 8.37 1.49 7.54
N ALA A 48 7.84 2.26 6.58
CA ALA A 48 7.79 3.71 6.62
C ALA A 48 6.68 4.27 7.54
N GLY A 49 5.74 3.44 8.00
CA GLY A 49 4.64 3.85 8.88
C GLY A 49 3.38 4.37 8.16
N HIS A 50 3.40 4.46 6.82
CA HIS A 50 2.31 4.98 6.00
C HIS A 50 1.12 4.02 5.92
N VAL A 51 1.40 2.72 5.94
CA VAL A 51 0.41 1.64 5.88
C VAL A 51 0.59 0.71 7.07
N THR A 52 -0.46 0.05 7.52
CA THR A 52 -0.34 -1.02 8.53
C THR A 52 -1.10 -2.27 8.12
N CYS A 53 -0.61 -3.45 8.53
CA CYS A 53 -1.33 -4.71 8.42
C CYS A 53 -2.21 -4.87 9.65
N VAL A 54 -3.54 -4.74 9.49
CA VAL A 54 -4.51 -4.88 10.59
C VAL A 54 -4.96 -6.32 10.80
N HIS A 55 -4.69 -7.20 9.85
CA HIS A 55 -4.98 -8.63 9.96
C HIS A 55 -4.01 -9.46 9.13
N ASP A 56 -3.12 -10.18 9.81
CA ASP A 56 -2.04 -10.94 9.17
C ASP A 56 -2.54 -12.13 8.34
N GLY A 57 -3.58 -12.83 8.80
CA GLY A 57 -4.08 -14.04 8.15
C GLY A 57 -4.60 -13.80 6.72
N THR A 58 -5.22 -12.65 6.48
CA THR A 58 -5.71 -12.25 5.15
C THR A 58 -4.83 -11.19 4.50
N ARG A 59 -3.76 -10.75 5.19
CA ARG A 59 -2.94 -9.60 4.79
C ARG A 59 -3.83 -8.40 4.44
N LEU A 60 -4.65 -7.97 5.40
CA LEU A 60 -5.52 -6.79 5.28
C LEU A 60 -4.76 -5.54 5.70
N PHE A 61 -4.74 -4.54 4.84
CA PHE A 61 -4.00 -3.30 5.04
C PHE A 61 -4.93 -2.10 5.21
N GLU A 62 -4.43 -1.11 5.94
CA GLU A 62 -5.08 0.17 6.21
C GLU A 62 -4.07 1.30 6.01
N LEU A 63 -4.50 2.39 5.36
CA LEU A 63 -3.75 3.63 5.28
C LEU A 63 -3.76 4.33 6.65
N ARG A 64 -2.57 4.69 7.15
CA ARG A 64 -2.40 5.40 8.43
C ARG A 64 -2.12 6.87 8.20
N ASP A 65 -1.19 7.11 7.29
CA ASP A 65 -0.71 8.42 6.93
C ASP A 65 -0.40 8.39 5.44
N ASP A 66 -0.80 9.43 4.72
CA ASP A 66 -0.54 9.53 3.29
C ASP A 66 0.56 10.56 3.05
N PRO A 67 1.79 10.15 2.68
CA PRO A 67 2.90 11.07 2.44
C PRO A 67 2.67 12.03 1.27
N ARG A 68 1.55 11.93 0.55
CA ARG A 68 1.17 12.80 -0.56
C ARG A 68 0.33 14.00 -0.13
N ASP A 69 -0.15 14.01 1.12
CA ASP A 69 -0.93 15.12 1.69
C ASP A 69 -0.07 16.21 2.36
N GLU A 70 1.24 15.97 2.47
CA GLU A 70 2.27 16.95 2.88
C GLU A 70 2.88 17.67 1.65
#